data_AF-A0A1G6FDK4-F1
#
_entry.id   AF-A0A1G6FDK4-F1
#
_cell.length_a   1.000
_cell.length_b   1.000
_cell.length_c   1.000
_cell.angle_alpha   90.00
_cell.angle_beta   90.00
_cell.angle_gamma   90.00
#
_symmetry.space_group_name_H-M   'P 1'
#
loop_
_entity.id
_entity.type
_entity.pdbx_description
1 polymer ?
#
loop_
_entity_poly.entity_id
_entity_poly.type
_entity_poly.pdbx_seq_one_letter_code
_entity_poly.pdbx_strand_id
1 'polypeptide(L)'
;MLYGGMDIATMKTGRSKCRNQTIADMFQYMHIVEAWGTGIPRIIKSCKQYGLQEPVFEEFGDGIKATVYRLQATKTSDKRQEQAASDKSNRQAEKTILLKIKK
;
A
#
# COMPACT_ATOMS: atom_id res chain seq x y z
N MET A 1 2.39 -1.00 -21.56
CA MET A 1 0.93 -1.10 -21.68
C MET A 1 0.53 -2.56 -21.55
N LEU A 2 -0.43 -2.87 -20.69
CA LEU A 2 -0.82 -4.25 -20.41
C LEU A 2 -1.70 -4.83 -21.52
N TYR A 3 -1.87 -6.15 -21.48
CA TYR A 3 -2.62 -6.89 -22.49
C TYR A 3 -4.02 -6.30 -22.72
N GLY A 4 -4.39 -6.18 -23.99
CA GLY A 4 -5.71 -5.68 -24.40
C GLY A 4 -5.91 -4.18 -24.18
N GLY A 5 -4.84 -3.39 -24.15
CA GLY A 5 -4.90 -1.93 -23.97
C GLY A 5 -5.23 -1.52 -22.54
N MET A 6 -4.91 -2.39 -21.57
CA MET A 6 -5.17 -2.14 -20.16
C MET A 6 -4.00 -1.37 -19.53
N ASP A 7 -4.29 -0.54 -18.54
CA ASP A 7 -3.32 0.15 -17.72
C ASP A 7 -3.41 -0.34 -16.27
N ILE A 8 -2.41 0.03 -15.45
CA ILE A 8 -2.38 -0.35 -14.03
C ILE A 8 -3.57 0.27 -13.28
N ALA A 9 -3.96 1.49 -13.62
CA ALA A 9 -5.06 2.20 -12.95
C ALA A 9 -6.40 1.47 -13.14
N THR A 10 -6.75 1.10 -14.37
CA THR A 10 -7.99 0.39 -14.68
C THR A 10 -7.94 -1.08 -14.23
N MET A 11 -6.75 -1.69 -14.17
CA MET A 11 -6.59 -2.99 -13.52
C MET A 11 -6.95 -2.92 -12.02
N LYS A 12 -6.53 -1.86 -11.31
CA LYS A 12 -6.87 -1.66 -9.89
C LYS A 12 -8.36 -1.48 -9.63
N THR A 13 -9.14 -0.98 -10.60
CA THR A 13 -10.60 -0.89 -10.48
C THR A 13 -11.32 -2.22 -10.71
N GLY A 14 -10.59 -3.26 -11.10
CA GLY A 14 -11.11 -4.60 -11.33
C GLY A 14 -11.53 -4.87 -12.77
N ARG A 15 -11.18 -3.99 -13.73
CA ARG A 15 -11.30 -4.35 -15.14
C ARG A 15 -10.33 -5.47 -15.46
N SER A 16 -10.82 -6.53 -16.09
CA SER A 16 -10.03 -7.68 -16.49
C SER A 16 -10.37 -8.11 -17.90
N LYS A 17 -9.39 -8.71 -18.57
CA LYS A 17 -9.54 -9.29 -19.90
C LYS A 17 -8.74 -10.59 -19.94
N CYS A 18 -9.43 -11.70 -20.15
CA CYS A 18 -8.79 -13.01 -20.27
C CYS A 18 -7.93 -13.07 -21.53
N ARG A 19 -6.70 -13.59 -21.39
CA ARG A 19 -5.82 -13.89 -22.53
C ARG A 19 -6.21 -15.20 -23.21
N ASN A 20 -6.56 -16.20 -22.41
CA ASN A 20 -6.99 -17.52 -22.86
C ASN A 20 -8.30 -17.86 -22.15
N GLN A 21 -9.40 -17.90 -22.90
CA GLN A 21 -10.73 -18.14 -22.36
C GLN A 21 -10.90 -19.58 -21.86
N THR A 22 -10.40 -20.57 -22.60
CA THR A 22 -10.53 -21.99 -22.24
C THR A 22 -9.86 -22.31 -20.90
N ILE A 23 -8.65 -21.80 -20.68
CA ILE A 23 -7.94 -21.98 -19.40
C ILE A 23 -8.69 -21.29 -18.27
N ALA A 24 -9.19 -20.09 -18.52
CA ALA A 24 -9.99 -19.32 -17.59
C ALA A 24 -11.26 -20.10 -17.16
N ASP A 25 -12.01 -20.61 -18.12
CA ASP A 25 -13.24 -21.37 -17.88
C ASP A 25 -12.95 -22.67 -17.12
N MET A 26 -11.83 -23.34 -17.40
CA MET A 26 -11.40 -24.53 -16.67
C MET A 26 -11.14 -24.21 -15.19
N PHE A 27 -10.43 -23.12 -14.87
CA PHE A 27 -10.20 -22.71 -13.47
C PHE A 27 -11.48 -22.29 -12.75
N GLN A 28 -12.42 -21.67 -13.46
CA GLN A 28 -13.74 -21.32 -12.92
C GLN A 28 -14.55 -22.59 -12.62
N TYR A 29 -14.55 -23.55 -13.54
CA TYR A 29 -15.23 -24.85 -13.37
C TYR A 29 -14.68 -25.63 -12.17
N MET A 30 -13.36 -25.59 -11.96
CA MET A 30 -12.71 -26.23 -10.80
C MET A 30 -12.87 -25.43 -9.49
N HIS A 31 -13.59 -24.30 -9.49
CA HIS A 31 -13.75 -23.42 -8.33
C HIS A 31 -12.43 -22.92 -7.71
N ILE A 32 -11.37 -22.83 -8.52
CA ILE A 32 -10.07 -22.29 -8.09
C ILE A 32 -10.08 -20.75 -8.12
N VAL A 33 -10.89 -20.17 -9.00
CA VAL A 33 -11.12 -18.73 -9.10
C VAL A 33 -12.59 -18.40 -8.88
N GLU A 34 -12.87 -17.31 -8.17
CA GLU A 34 -14.24 -16.93 -7.81
C GLU A 34 -14.91 -16.07 -8.88
N ALA A 35 -14.19 -15.08 -9.43
CA ALA A 35 -14.70 -14.12 -10.41
C ALA A 35 -13.59 -13.39 -11.16
N TRP A 36 -13.89 -12.90 -12.37
CA TRP A 36 -12.98 -12.12 -13.19
C TRP A 36 -12.77 -10.71 -12.61
N GLY A 37 -11.51 -10.29 -12.52
CA GLY A 37 -11.15 -8.91 -12.15
C GLY A 37 -11.33 -8.54 -10.68
N THR A 38 -11.88 -9.41 -9.84
CA THR A 38 -12.03 -9.14 -8.40
C THR A 38 -10.74 -9.35 -7.61
N GLY A 39 -9.78 -10.09 -8.17
CA GLY A 39 -8.54 -10.48 -7.48
C GLY A 39 -7.69 -9.29 -7.03
N ILE A 40 -7.36 -8.35 -7.93
CA ILE A 40 -6.50 -7.19 -7.62
C ILE A 40 -7.15 -6.27 -6.57
N PRO A 41 -8.43 -5.83 -6.73
CA PRO A 41 -9.12 -5.07 -5.69
C PRO A 41 -9.16 -5.81 -4.34
N ARG A 42 -9.35 -7.13 -4.35
CA ARG A 42 -9.38 -7.94 -3.13
C ARG A 42 -8.03 -8.00 -2.44
N ILE A 43 -6.93 -8.17 -3.19
CA ILE A 43 -5.57 -8.13 -2.62
C ILE A 43 -5.31 -6.79 -1.95
N ILE A 44 -5.63 -5.67 -2.62
CA ILE A 44 -5.46 -4.32 -2.07
C ILE A 44 -6.27 -4.15 -0.78
N LYS A 45 -7.55 -4.57 -0.80
CA LYS A 45 -8.43 -4.51 0.38
C LYS A 45 -7.88 -5.36 1.53
N SER A 46 -7.42 -6.58 1.25
CA SER A 46 -6.84 -7.48 2.25
C SER A 46 -5.59 -6.86 2.86
N CYS A 47 -4.64 -6.35 2.06
CA CYS A 47 -3.45 -5.70 2.59
C CYS A 47 -3.81 -4.56 3.56
N LYS A 48 -4.78 -3.72 3.19
CA LYS A 48 -5.29 -2.65 4.06
C LYS A 48 -5.90 -3.20 5.37
N GLN A 49 -6.69 -4.27 5.29
CA GLN A 49 -7.31 -4.89 6.47
C GLN A 49 -6.29 -5.50 7.43
N TYR A 50 -5.19 -6.04 6.91
CA TYR A 50 -4.09 -6.59 7.71
C TYR A 50 -3.07 -5.53 8.17
N GLY A 51 -3.32 -4.24 7.90
CA GLY A 51 -2.38 -3.16 8.24
C GLY A 51 -1.06 -3.21 7.46
N LEU A 52 -1.04 -3.91 6.32
CA LEU A 52 0.10 -3.97 5.42
C LEU A 52 0.13 -2.73 4.52
N GLN A 53 1.33 -2.38 4.07
CA GLN A 53 1.47 -1.41 2.98
C GLN A 53 0.74 -1.90 1.72
N GLU A 54 0.13 -0.98 0.99
CA GLU A 54 -0.51 -1.29 -0.29
C GLU A 54 0.50 -1.95 -1.25
N PRO A 55 0.14 -3.04 -1.94
CA PRO A 55 1.02 -3.67 -2.91
C PRO A 55 1.35 -2.72 -4.05
N VAL A 56 2.61 -2.76 -4.49
CA VAL A 56 3.08 -1.99 -5.64
C VAL A 56 2.93 -2.85 -6.89
N PHE A 57 2.24 -2.30 -7.90
CA PHE A 57 2.10 -2.93 -9.21
C PHE A 57 2.88 -2.12 -10.23
N GLU A 58 3.70 -2.81 -11.01
CA GLU A 58 4.54 -2.23 -12.06
C GLU A 58 4.37 -3.05 -13.35
N GLU A 59 4.51 -2.41 -14.50
CA GLU A 59 4.63 -3.13 -15.75
C GLU A 59 6.01 -3.81 -15.82
N PHE A 60 6.03 -5.07 -16.26
CA PHE A 60 7.28 -5.81 -16.42
C PHE A 60 7.21 -6.68 -17.68
N GLY A 61 7.83 -6.21 -18.76
CA GLY A 61 7.68 -6.81 -20.09
C GLY A 61 6.20 -6.89 -20.50
N ASP A 62 5.76 -8.09 -20.89
CA ASP A 62 4.36 -8.37 -21.25
C ASP A 62 3.47 -8.69 -20.03
N GLY A 63 3.96 -8.46 -18.81
CA GLY A 63 3.31 -8.83 -17.56
C GLY A 63 3.19 -7.69 -16.55
N ILE A 64 2.69 -8.06 -15.38
CA ILE A 64 2.72 -7.22 -14.19
C ILE A 64 3.68 -7.83 -13.17
N LYS A 65 4.39 -6.97 -12.46
CA LYS A 65 5.11 -7.34 -11.25
C LYS A 65 4.35 -6.77 -10.05
N ALA A 66 4.00 -7.63 -9.10
CA ALA A 66 3.33 -7.25 -7.87
C ALA A 66 4.28 -7.44 -6.69
N THR A 67 4.58 -6.36 -5.97
CA THR A 67 5.39 -6.38 -4.74
C THR A 67 4.47 -6.29 -3.54
N VAL A 68 4.45 -7.34 -2.72
CA VAL A 68 3.65 -7.41 -1.48
C VAL A 68 4.60 -7.35 -0.29
N TYR A 69 4.27 -6.52 0.69
CA TYR A 69 5.08 -6.34 1.88
C TYR A 69 4.63 -7.28 3.00
N ARG A 70 5.61 -7.85 3.70
CA ARG A 70 5.35 -8.58 4.95
C ARG A 70 5.22 -7.58 6.08
N LEU A 71 4.33 -7.85 7.04
CA LEU A 71 4.29 -7.12 8.29
C LEU A 71 5.65 -7.30 8.99
N GLN A 72 6.43 -6.24 9.06
CA GLN A 72 7.62 -6.27 9.90
C GLN A 72 7.14 -6.16 11.34
N ALA A 73 7.45 -7.17 12.16
CA ALA A 73 7.39 -6.99 13.60
C ALA A 73 8.27 -5.78 13.90
N THR A 74 7.68 -4.69 14.37
CA THR A 74 8.42 -3.51 14.78
C THR A 74 9.50 -3.96 15.77
N LYS A 75 10.76 -4.04 15.32
CA LYS A 75 11.82 -3.56 16.20
C LYS A 75 11.49 -2.10 16.36
N THR A 76 11.01 -1.73 17.53
CA THR A 76 10.83 -0.35 17.95
C THR A 76 12.16 0.38 17.77
N SER A 77 12.41 0.92 16.59
CA SER A 77 13.46 1.89 16.34
C SER A 77 12.77 3.25 16.22
N ASP A 78 12.68 3.90 17.37
CA ASP A 78 12.85 5.33 17.56
C ASP A 78 12.30 6.26 16.46
N LYS A 79 10.97 6.38 16.37
CA LYS A 79 10.34 7.61 15.88
C LYS A 79 9.46 8.31 16.93
N ARG A 80 9.53 7.88 18.20
CA ARG A 80 8.88 8.57 19.33
C ARG A 80 9.80 9.53 20.09
N GLN A 81 11.12 9.52 19.85
CA GLN A 81 12.04 10.41 20.56
C GLN A 81 12.16 11.82 19.95
N GLU A 82 11.86 12.01 18.67
CA GLU A 82 11.99 13.34 18.03
C GLU A 82 10.86 14.32 18.43
N GLN A 83 9.65 13.83 18.71
CA GLN A 83 8.54 14.70 19.15
C GLN A 83 8.61 15.10 20.63
N ALA A 84 9.29 14.31 21.48
CA ALA A 84 9.48 14.67 22.89
C ALA A 84 10.65 15.65 23.11
N ALA A 85 11.62 15.70 22.19
CA ALA A 85 12.75 16.62 22.23
C ALA A 85 12.39 18.03 21.71
N SER A 86 11.51 18.14 20.70
CA SER A 86 11.08 19.44 20.18
C SER A 86 10.23 20.23 21.18
N ASP A 87 9.39 19.54 21.96
CA ASP A 87 8.46 20.16 22.92
C ASP A 87 9.18 20.72 24.17
N LYS A 88 10.28 20.08 24.60
CA LYS A 88 11.10 20.58 25.71
C LYS A 88 11.95 21.79 25.31
N SER A 89 12.48 21.80 24.08
CA SER A 89 13.28 22.91 23.58
C SER A 89 12.44 24.19 23.40
N ASN A 90 11.18 24.04 22.95
CA ASN A 90 10.27 25.17 22.76
C ASN A 90 9.82 25.80 24.10
N ARG A 91 9.50 25.00 25.13
CA ARG A 91 9.10 25.51 26.46
C ARG A 91 10.23 26.24 27.21
N GLN A 92 11.49 25.84 26.97
CA GLN A 92 12.67 26.49 27.58
C GLN A 92 12.95 27.85 26.89
N ALA A 93 12.75 27.92 25.57
CA ALA A 93 12.87 29.15 24.79
C ALA A 93 11.81 30.19 25.19
N GLU A 94 10.54 29.78 25.31
CA GLU A 94 9.44 30.66 25.71
C GLU A 94 9.64 31.26 27.12
N LYS A 95 10.07 30.45 28.10
CA LYS A 95 10.35 30.93 29.46
C LYS A 95 11.51 31.93 29.52
N THR A 96 12.53 31.75 28.67
CA THR A 96 13.69 32.64 28.62
C THR A 96 13.33 34.00 27.98
N ILE A 97 12.45 33.99 26.98
CA ILE A 97 11.96 35.22 26.33
C ILE A 97 11.08 36.03 27.29
N LEU A 98 10.14 35.38 27.99
CA LEU A 98 9.26 36.03 28.97
C LEU A 98 10.00 36.66 30.16
N LEU A 99 11.13 36.10 30.58
CA LEU A 99 11.94 36.64 31.68
C LEU A 99 12.71 37.91 31.28
N LYS A 100 13.05 38.06 29.98
CA LYS A 100 13.74 39.25 29.45
C LYS A 100 12.81 40.44 29.20
N ILE A 101 11.52 40.19 28.97
CA ILE A 101 10.52 41.26 28.73
C ILE A 101 10.00 41.88 30.04
N LYS A 102 10.17 41.18 31.18
CA LYS A 102 9.72 41.65 32.51
C LYS A 102 10.79 42.39 33.33
N LYS A 103 11.96 42.69 32.74
CA LYS A 103 12.96 43.62 33.28
C LYS A 103 12.96 44.90 32.46
#